data_AF-A0A0Q0CB67-F1
#
_entry.id   AF-A0A0Q0CB67-F1
#
_cell.length_a   1.000
_cell.length_b   1.000
_cell.length_c   1.000
_cell.angle_alpha   90.00
_cell.angle_beta   90.00
_cell.angle_gamma   90.00
#
_symmetry.space_group_name_H-M   'P 1'
#
loop_
_entity.id
_entity.type
_entity.pdbx_description
1 polymer ?
#
loop_
_entity_poly.entity_id
_entity_poly.type
_entity_poly.pdbx_seq_one_letter_code
_entity_poly.pdbx_strand_id
1 'polypeptide(L)'
;MSYTGDPTLDNANQSWRMVEYFDWQMTSRFSGQFQIVYQKDNRPDGDDQNWLSLGVRPLYAFTEQFKLSTEIGRDQVEAPGGTRKLTKFTIAPTWSPAGPGY
;
A
#
# COMPACT_ATOMS: atom_id res chain seq x y z
N MET A 1 -18.00 -17.54 3.15
CA MET A 1 -17.39 -17.06 1.90
C MET A 1 -16.80 -18.26 1.20
N SER A 2 -17.45 -18.77 0.15
CA SER A 2 -16.94 -19.87 -0.66
C SER A 2 -16.29 -19.29 -1.91
N TYR A 3 -14.98 -19.49 -2.06
CA TYR A 3 -14.29 -19.23 -3.33
C TYR A 3 -14.25 -20.56 -4.09
N THR A 4 -15.16 -20.73 -5.06
CA THR A 4 -14.97 -21.76 -6.08
C THR A 4 -13.86 -21.24 -6.97
N GLY A 5 -12.66 -21.80 -6.85
CA GLY A 5 -11.56 -21.51 -7.76
C GLY A 5 -12.03 -21.75 -9.20
N ASP A 6 -11.74 -20.78 -10.07
CA ASP A 6 -12.13 -20.84 -11.48
C ASP A 6 -11.51 -22.10 -12.13
N PRO A 7 -12.33 -23.04 -12.65
CA PRO A 7 -11.84 -24.30 -13.23
C PRO A 7 -11.11 -24.12 -14.56
N THR A 8 -11.02 -22.89 -15.09
CA THR A 8 -10.22 -22.55 -16.28
C THR A 8 -8.76 -22.21 -15.93
N LEU A 9 -8.44 -22.00 -14.65
CA LEU A 9 -7.08 -21.71 -14.20
C LEU A 9 -6.21 -22.99 -14.22
N ASP A 10 -5.41 -23.17 -15.26
CA ASP A 10 -4.33 -24.16 -15.30
C ASP A 10 -3.09 -23.66 -14.54
N ASN A 11 -2.16 -24.56 -14.18
CA ASN A 11 -0.88 -24.32 -13.50
C ASN A 11 0.05 -23.34 -14.26
N ALA A 12 -0.33 -22.97 -15.48
CA ALA A 12 0.33 -21.96 -16.29
C ALA A 12 0.00 -20.52 -15.85
N ASN A 13 -1.06 -20.30 -15.05
CA ASN A 13 -1.33 -19.02 -14.40
C ASN A 13 -0.49 -18.86 -13.13
N GLN A 14 0.41 -17.88 -13.09
CA GLN A 14 1.33 -17.67 -11.96
C GLN A 14 1.24 -16.23 -11.45
N SER A 15 1.05 -16.07 -10.14
CA SER A 15 1.07 -14.76 -9.47
C SER A 15 2.22 -14.69 -8.48
N TRP A 16 2.98 -13.60 -8.58
CA TRP A 16 4.10 -13.29 -7.69
C TRP A 16 3.80 -11.97 -7.00
N ARG A 17 3.86 -11.94 -5.67
CA ARG A 17 3.67 -10.72 -4.89
C ARG A 17 4.81 -10.54 -3.89
N MET A 18 5.47 -9.40 -3.98
CA MET A 18 6.42 -8.90 -2.98
C MET A 18 5.75 -7.76 -2.20
N VAL A 19 5.81 -7.84 -0.88
CA VAL A 19 5.28 -6.83 0.03
C VAL A 19 6.37 -6.51 1.03
N GLU A 20 6.70 -5.23 1.15
CA GLU A 20 7.58 -4.74 2.19
C GLU A 20 6.92 -3.57 2.90
N TYR A 21 7.07 -3.54 4.21
CA TYR A 21 6.66 -2.42 5.06
C TYR A 21 7.77 -2.12 6.05
N PHE A 22 7.98 -0.85 6.30
CA PHE A 22 9.03 -0.37 7.19
C PHE A 22 8.48 0.75 8.07
N ASP A 23 8.63 0.57 9.37
CA ASP A 23 8.31 1.59 10.35
C ASP A 23 9.60 2.25 10.83
N TRP A 24 9.58 3.58 10.93
CA TRP A 24 10.69 4.32 11.51
C TRP A 24 10.23 5.23 12.63
N GLN A 25 11.14 5.45 13.56
CA GLN A 25 11.00 6.43 14.61
C GLN A 25 12.30 7.21 14.72
N MET A 26 12.32 8.43 14.20
CA MET A 26 13.51 9.29 14.27
C MET A 26 13.58 10.02 15.62
N THR A 27 12.43 10.43 16.17
CA THR A 27 12.33 11.07 17.48
C THR A 27 11.08 10.61 18.22
N SER A 28 10.90 11.03 19.47
CA SER A 28 9.64 10.79 20.21
C SER A 28 8.42 11.45 19.59
N ARG A 29 8.61 12.41 18.67
CA ARG A 29 7.53 13.17 18.02
C ARG A 29 7.44 12.94 16.52
N PHE A 30 8.43 12.30 15.91
CA PHE A 30 8.48 12.06 14.48
C PHE A 30 8.75 10.59 14.18
N SER A 31 7.75 9.97 13.57
CA SER A 31 7.74 8.57 13.18
C SER A 31 7.01 8.44 11.85
N GLY A 32 6.98 7.24 11.30
CA GLY A 32 6.20 7.00 10.09
C GLY A 32 6.31 5.57 9.62
N GLN A 33 5.55 5.30 8.57
CA GLN A 33 5.52 4.01 7.89
C GLN A 33 5.71 4.21 6.40
N PHE A 34 6.43 3.28 5.77
CA PHE A 34 6.58 3.19 4.33
C PHE A 34 6.16 1.79 3.90
N GLN A 35 5.50 1.69 2.74
CA GLN A 35 5.06 0.43 2.17
C GLN A 35 5.34 0.39 0.67
N ILE A 36 5.73 -0.78 0.18
CA ILE A 36 5.85 -1.09 -1.24
C ILE A 36 5.22 -2.45 -1.50
N VAL A 37 4.40 -2.51 -2.54
CA VAL A 37 3.82 -3.74 -3.05
C VAL A 37 4.13 -3.83 -4.53
N TYR A 38 4.71 -4.94 -4.94
CA TYR A 38 4.87 -5.28 -6.35
C TYR A 38 4.22 -6.63 -6.59
N GLN A 39 3.33 -6.69 -7.56
CA GLN A 39 2.66 -7.90 -7.99
C GLN A 39 2.80 -8.07 -9.50
N LYS A 40 3.11 -9.29 -9.90
CA LYS A 40 3.15 -9.72 -11.30
C LYS A 40 2.30 -10.97 -11.46
N ASP A 41 1.25 -10.84 -12.25
CA ASP A 41 0.36 -11.92 -12.63
C ASP A 41 0.63 -12.26 -14.09
N ASN A 42 1.08 -13.49 -14.33
CA ASN A 42 1.24 -14.05 -15.66
C ASN A 42 0.05 -14.97 -15.96
N ARG A 43 -0.64 -14.71 -17.05
CA ARG A 43 -1.74 -15.52 -17.57
C ARG A 43 -1.50 -15.91 -19.02
N PRO A 44 -1.57 -17.20 -19.38
CA PRO A 44 -1.34 -17.68 -20.75
C PRO A 44 -2.31 -17.10 -21.77
N ASP A 45 -3.50 -16.68 -21.34
CA ASP A 45 -4.58 -16.18 -22.19
C ASP A 45 -4.41 -14.70 -22.58
N GLY A 46 -3.31 -14.06 -22.18
CA GLY A 46 -2.97 -12.68 -22.54
C GLY A 46 -3.43 -11.61 -21.56
N ASP A 47 -4.01 -12.02 -20.42
CA ASP A 47 -4.50 -11.15 -19.34
C ASP A 47 -3.45 -10.87 -18.25
N ASP A 48 -2.19 -10.69 -18.66
CA ASP A 48 -1.08 -10.35 -17.76
C ASP A 48 -1.35 -9.02 -17.03
N GLN A 49 -1.14 -9.01 -15.72
CA GLN A 49 -1.32 -7.81 -14.90
C GLN A 49 -0.09 -7.55 -14.02
N ASN A 50 0.47 -6.33 -14.11
CA ASN A 50 1.48 -5.86 -13.17
C ASN A 50 0.88 -4.76 -12.29
N TRP A 51 1.06 -4.87 -10.97
CA TRP A 51 0.66 -3.83 -10.03
C TRP A 51 1.86 -3.39 -9.20
N LEU A 52 2.10 -2.09 -9.16
CA LEU A 52 3.06 -1.45 -8.28
C LEU A 52 2.33 -0.44 -7.40
N SER A 53 2.44 -0.61 -6.09
CA SER A 53 1.94 0.32 -5.07
C SER A 53 3.10 0.82 -4.22
N LEU A 54 3.14 2.13 -3.98
CA LEU A 54 4.12 2.78 -3.13
C LEU A 54 3.38 3.72 -2.19
N GLY A 55 3.64 3.65 -0.90
CA GLY A 55 2.99 4.49 0.10
C GLY A 55 3.94 4.94 1.18
N VAL A 56 3.79 6.18 1.63
CA VAL A 56 4.52 6.70 2.79
C VAL A 56 3.56 7.49 3.67
N ARG A 57 3.68 7.27 4.97
CA ARG A 57 2.82 7.85 5.99
C ARG A 57 3.64 8.37 7.16
N PRO A 58 4.18 9.60 7.08
CA PRO A 58 4.81 10.23 8.22
C PRO A 58 3.77 10.70 9.24
N LEU A 59 4.18 10.73 10.50
CA LEU A 59 3.42 11.20 11.65
C LEU A 59 4.27 12.17 12.45
N TYR A 60 3.68 13.33 12.76
CA TYR A 60 4.30 14.35 13.59
C TYR A 60 3.41 14.70 14.77
N ALA A 61 3.93 14.53 16.00
CA ALA A 61 3.25 14.92 17.23
C ALA A 61 3.62 16.37 17.60
N PHE A 62 2.62 17.26 17.58
CA PHE A 62 2.79 18.64 18.04
C PHE A 62 2.82 18.72 19.57
N THR A 63 1.94 17.95 20.21
CA THR A 63 1.87 17.79 21.67
C THR A 63 1.75 16.31 22.00
N GLU A 64 1.71 15.94 23.28
CA GLU A 64 1.47 14.55 23.70
C GLU A 64 0.11 14.03 23.24
N GLN A 65 -0.84 14.94 22.97
CA GLN A 65 -2.23 14.58 22.65
C GLN A 65 -2.64 14.95 21.23
N PHE A 66 -1.86 15.77 20.53
CA PHE A 66 -2.20 16.24 19.19
C PHE A 66 -1.11 15.86 18.21
N LYS A 67 -1.48 15.04 17.22
CA LYS A 67 -0.60 14.54 16.17
C LYS A 67 -1.22 14.74 14.80
N LEU A 68 -0.37 14.89 13.79
CA LEU A 68 -0.75 15.00 12.40
C LEU A 68 -0.15 13.83 11.64
N SER A 69 -1.01 13.05 11.01
CA SER A 69 -0.58 12.03 10.07
C SER A 69 -0.87 12.51 8.66
N THR A 70 0.09 12.31 7.77
CA THR A 70 -0.12 12.52 6.34
C THR A 70 0.20 11.23 5.63
N GLU A 71 -0.48 10.97 4.52
CA GLU A 71 -0.25 9.79 3.69
C GLU A 71 -0.19 10.24 2.24
N ILE A 72 0.80 9.75 1.51
CA ILE A 72 0.85 9.83 0.06
C ILE A 72 1.10 8.43 -0.49
N GLY A 73 0.22 8.00 -1.38
CA GLY A 73 0.25 6.71 -2.01
C GLY A 73 0.14 6.83 -3.52
N ARG A 74 0.82 5.97 -4.25
CA ARG A 74 0.70 5.86 -5.70
C ARG A 74 0.59 4.42 -6.11
N ASP A 75 -0.44 4.15 -6.89
CA ASP A 75 -0.75 2.86 -7.48
C ASP A 75 -0.63 2.96 -9.01
N GLN A 76 -0.01 1.96 -9.61
CA GLN A 76 0.07 1.77 -11.06
C GLN A 76 -0.30 0.32 -11.37
N VAL A 77 -1.33 0.14 -12.19
CA VAL A 77 -1.76 -1.18 -12.69
C VAL A 77 -1.62 -1.19 -14.19
N GLU A 78 -0.81 -2.10 -14.71
CA GLU A 78 -0.63 -2.39 -16.12
C GLU A 78 -1.41 -3.66 -16.43
N ALA A 79 -2.32 -3.60 -17.39
CA ALA A 79 -3.14 -4.71 -17.83
C ALA A 79 -3.46 -4.53 -19.32
N PRO A 80 -4.05 -5.54 -20.00
CA PRO A 80 -4.53 -5.35 -21.36
C PRO A 80 -5.53 -4.19 -21.43
N GLY A 81 -5.38 -3.35 -22.46
CA GLY A 81 -6.16 -2.12 -22.59
C GLY A 81 -5.58 -0.90 -21.87
N GLY A 82 -4.41 -1.01 -21.23
CA GLY A 82 -3.56 0.13 -20.88
C GLY A 82 -3.24 0.27 -19.39
N THR A 83 -2.34 1.23 -19.09
CA THR A 83 -1.86 1.52 -17.74
C THR A 83 -2.80 2.46 -17.01
N ARG A 84 -3.29 2.04 -15.85
CA ARG A 84 -4.11 2.84 -14.92
C ARG A 84 -3.24 3.32 -13.77
N LYS A 85 -3.36 4.60 -13.40
CA LYS A 85 -2.56 5.21 -12.33
C LYS A 85 -3.48 5.94 -11.37
N LEU A 86 -3.24 5.80 -10.08
CA LEU A 86 -3.95 6.51 -9.02
C LEU A 86 -2.93 7.08 -8.04
N THR A 87 -3.04 8.37 -7.75
CA THR A 87 -2.28 9.02 -6.69
C THR A 87 -3.27 9.44 -5.61
N LYS A 88 -3.02 8.99 -4.38
CA LYS A 88 -3.83 9.32 -3.21
C LYS A 88 -3.01 10.19 -2.28
N PHE A 89 -3.68 11.18 -1.69
CA PHE A 89 -3.12 12.01 -0.64
C PHE A 89 -4.13 12.15 0.49
N THR A 90 -3.66 12.11 1.73
CA THR A 90 -4.51 12.23 2.92
C THR A 90 -3.78 13.03 3.99
N ILE A 91 -4.53 13.92 4.66
CA ILE A 91 -4.07 14.66 5.82
C ILE A 91 -5.07 14.38 6.93
N ALA A 92 -4.60 13.91 8.08
CA ALA A 92 -5.42 13.55 9.21
C ALA A 92 -4.86 14.15 10.51
N PRO A 93 -5.37 15.32 10.94
CA PRO A 93 -5.14 15.82 12.28
C PRO A 93 -5.86 14.91 13.28
N THR A 94 -5.12 14.43 14.28
CA THR A 94 -5.59 13.43 15.23
C THR A 94 -5.35 13.94 16.64
N TRP A 95 -6.41 13.99 17.44
CA TRP A 95 -6.31 14.15 18.88
C TRP A 95 -6.45 12.78 19.54
N SER A 96 -5.52 12.40 20.43
CA SER A 96 -5.56 11.12 21.14
C SER A 96 -4.95 11.25 22.53
N PRO A 97 -5.61 10.71 23.59
CA PRO A 97 -5.07 10.70 24.95
C PRO A 97 -3.92 9.70 25.16
N ALA A 98 -3.64 8.83 24.17
CA ALA A 98 -2.68 7.71 24.29
C ALA A 98 -1.19 8.10 24.10
N GLY A 99 -0.87 9.40 24.04
CA GLY A 99 0.50 9.87 23.86
C GLY A 99 0.94 9.96 22.39
N PRO A 100 2.19 10.40 22.13
CA PRO A 100 2.71 10.72 20.79
C PRO A 100 3.11 9.49 19.95
N GLY A 101 3.02 8.28 20.52
CA GLY A 101 3.34 7.03 19.82
C GLY A 101 2.34 6.67 18.72
N TYR A 102 2.76 5.73 17.88
CA TYR A 102 1.85 4.98 17.02
C TYR A 102 0.95 4.07 17.85
#